data_AF-A0A820Q664-F1
#
_entry.id   AF-A0A820Q664-F1
#
_cell.length_a   1.000
_cell.length_b   1.000
_cell.length_c   1.000
_cell.angle_alpha   90.00
_cell.angle_beta   90.00
_cell.angle_gamma   90.00
#
_symmetry.space_group_name_H-M   'P 1'
#
loop_
_entity.id
_entity.type
_entity.pdbx_description
1 polymer ?
#
loop_
_entity_poly.entity_id
_entity_poly.type
_entity_poly.pdbx_seq_one_letter_code
_entity_poly.pdbx_strand_id
1 'polypeptide(L)'
;MPAKKTRFTTLDLKACIAAVRKRFAGVRVVNIYDVDNKTYLIKFSKPDDKGVLLIESGIRIHTTEFDWPKGLIPSGFAMKLRKHLKSRRLESIEQLGMDRIIDIQFGSGEAAYHLIVELYDKGNIILTDFNYVILSLIRKRTDATTDERFAVNEKYPIEGVKQPEDLLSLEKFIEILKNAQPNESIKKILNPLLPFGSAVLDECLLKAGLNNENSTLGKTFNIEQEFHPFLFKQLESKPYIELPTFDRAVDEFFSKLEAQRVDGQIVQKERDALKKLENVKKDHQKRLDELKSTQNEDVRKAYLIEINADLVTRAMAAINTAVANQMSWPEIEELVDDAKQSGDPTARAIHSIKFDINHLTLLLRDPFGDGSDIEKNAGAPAKIDVDLSLTAFANAKRYFDHKKQSSQKQMRTLEAGEKAIKSASKKTNELLKEVERVATVTKARKVFW
;
A
#
# COMPACT_ATOMS: atom_id res chain seq x y z
N MET A 1 10.03 15.06 5.06
CA MET A 1 11.32 14.93 4.36
C MET A 1 11.16 15.62 3.00
N PRO A 2 12.17 16.33 2.47
CA PRO A 2 12.13 16.82 1.09
C PRO A 2 11.91 15.64 0.12
N ALA A 3 11.17 15.88 -0.96
CA ALA A 3 10.83 14.86 -1.94
C ALA A 3 12.08 14.49 -2.76
N LYS A 4 12.43 13.20 -2.82
CA LYS A 4 13.54 12.70 -3.65
C LYS A 4 13.23 12.92 -5.13
N LYS A 5 14.26 13.23 -5.94
CA LYS A 5 14.12 13.30 -7.39
C LYS A 5 13.74 11.93 -7.94
N THR A 6 12.55 11.82 -8.50
CA THR A 6 12.01 10.54 -9.02
C THR A 6 11.95 10.48 -10.53
N ARG A 7 12.12 11.61 -11.24
CA ARG A 7 11.91 11.72 -12.68
C ARG A 7 12.89 12.69 -13.29
N PHE A 8 13.17 12.51 -14.58
CA PHE A 8 13.97 13.43 -15.37
C PHE A 8 13.25 14.76 -15.58
N THR A 9 13.99 15.84 -15.39
CA THR A 9 13.64 17.18 -15.83
C THR A 9 14.06 17.38 -17.29
N THR A 10 13.61 18.46 -17.91
CA THR A 10 14.02 18.83 -19.28
C THR A 10 15.53 19.02 -19.39
N LEU A 11 16.19 19.52 -18.33
CA LEU A 11 17.63 19.69 -18.31
C LEU A 11 18.36 18.33 -18.29
N ASP A 12 17.90 17.40 -17.45
CA ASP A 12 18.42 16.02 -17.39
C ASP A 12 18.28 15.33 -18.75
N LEU A 13 17.13 15.54 -19.41
CA LEU A 13 16.83 15.00 -20.72
C LEU A 13 17.83 15.48 -21.77
N LYS A 14 18.09 16.79 -21.82
CA LYS A 14 19.06 17.38 -22.76
C LYS A 14 20.47 16.85 -22.53
N ALA A 15 20.90 16.77 -21.27
CA ALA A 15 22.21 16.21 -20.90
C ALA A 15 22.33 14.75 -21.35
N CYS A 16 21.30 13.94 -21.09
CA CYS A 16 21.27 12.54 -21.50
C CYS A 16 21.25 12.38 -23.03
N ILE A 17 20.42 13.14 -23.76
CA ILE A 17 20.35 13.05 -25.23
C ILE A 17 21.73 13.33 -25.84
N ALA A 18 22.45 14.34 -25.34
CA ALA A 18 23.80 14.65 -25.78
C ALA A 18 24.78 13.49 -25.50
N ALA A 19 24.72 12.88 -24.32
CA ALA A 19 25.55 11.74 -23.95
C ALA A 19 25.27 10.50 -24.82
N VAL A 20 23.99 10.16 -25.01
CA VAL A 20 23.54 9.03 -25.82
C VAL A 20 23.91 9.22 -27.29
N ARG A 21 23.70 10.41 -27.84
CA ARG A 21 24.09 10.74 -29.22
C ARG A 21 25.58 10.54 -29.42
N LYS A 22 26.41 11.08 -28.52
CA LYS A 22 27.88 10.92 -28.58
C LYS A 22 28.31 9.45 -28.50
N ARG A 23 27.64 8.64 -27.68
CA ARG A 23 28.02 7.24 -27.46
C ARG A 23 27.52 6.29 -28.55
N PHE A 24 26.27 6.45 -29.01
CA PHE A 24 25.55 5.44 -29.81
C PHE A 24 25.15 5.86 -31.23
N ALA A 25 25.34 7.11 -31.65
CA ALA A 25 25.05 7.50 -33.04
C ALA A 25 25.83 6.62 -34.03
N GLY A 26 25.14 6.09 -35.05
CA GLY A 26 25.66 5.15 -36.04
C GLY A 26 25.89 3.71 -35.55
N VAL A 27 25.68 3.42 -34.26
CA VAL A 27 25.91 2.09 -33.67
C VAL A 27 24.69 1.20 -33.86
N ARG A 28 24.94 -0.09 -34.11
CA ARG A 28 23.86 -1.07 -34.32
C ARG A 28 23.29 -1.60 -33.02
N VAL A 29 21.97 -1.78 -33.02
CA VAL A 29 21.25 -2.51 -31.98
C VAL A 29 21.56 -4.00 -32.10
N VAL A 30 22.08 -4.59 -31.02
CA VAL A 30 22.36 -6.03 -30.91
C VAL A 30 21.11 -6.78 -30.49
N ASN A 31 20.48 -6.30 -29.41
CA ASN A 31 19.32 -6.93 -28.83
C ASN A 31 18.57 -5.94 -27.93
N ILE A 32 17.32 -6.27 -27.62
CA ILE A 32 16.46 -5.47 -26.74
C ILE A 32 15.91 -6.39 -25.65
N TYR A 33 15.93 -5.95 -24.40
CA TYR A 33 15.41 -6.70 -23.26
C TYR A 33 14.39 -5.87 -22.51
N ASP A 34 13.55 -6.53 -21.74
CA ASP A 34 12.65 -5.93 -20.77
C ASP A 34 12.98 -6.46 -19.38
N VAL A 35 12.99 -5.54 -18.41
CA VAL A 35 13.19 -5.82 -16.98
C VAL A 35 11.83 -6.01 -16.32
N ASP A 36 10.90 -5.13 -16.64
CA ASP A 36 9.50 -5.15 -16.21
C ASP A 36 8.60 -4.56 -17.29
N ASN A 37 7.35 -4.21 -16.96
CA ASN A 37 6.38 -3.68 -17.91
C ASN A 37 6.62 -2.22 -18.35
N LYS A 38 7.61 -1.53 -17.78
CA LYS A 38 7.93 -0.12 -18.05
C LYS A 38 9.41 0.12 -18.40
N THR A 39 10.28 -0.83 -18.09
CA THR A 39 11.73 -0.70 -18.18
C THR A 39 12.30 -1.61 -19.25
N TYR A 40 12.96 -0.99 -20.24
CA TYR A 40 13.53 -1.65 -21.40
C TYR A 40 15.02 -1.33 -21.53
N LEU A 41 15.78 -2.28 -22.06
CA LEU A 41 17.21 -2.19 -22.26
C LEU A 41 17.52 -2.40 -23.74
N ILE A 42 18.11 -1.41 -24.39
CA ILE A 42 18.59 -1.52 -25.78
C ILE A 42 20.10 -1.71 -25.72
N LYS A 43 20.56 -2.89 -26.14
CA LYS A 43 21.99 -3.21 -26.19
C LYS A 43 22.56 -2.79 -27.53
N PHE A 44 23.60 -1.97 -27.48
CA PHE A 44 24.41 -1.57 -28.61
C PHE A 44 25.75 -2.31 -28.57
N SER A 45 26.39 -2.52 -29.72
CA SER A 45 27.77 -3.01 -29.78
C SER A 45 28.58 -2.15 -30.72
N LYS A 46 29.58 -1.48 -30.16
CA LYS A 46 30.78 -1.07 -30.88
C LYS A 46 31.79 -2.23 -30.89
N PRO A 47 32.82 -2.19 -31.75
CA PRO A 47 33.92 -3.15 -31.74
C PRO A 47 34.60 -3.25 -30.35
N ASP A 48 34.77 -2.11 -29.67
CA ASP A 48 35.54 -2.03 -28.42
C ASP A 48 34.71 -1.67 -27.18
N ASP A 49 33.41 -1.36 -27.33
CA ASP A 49 32.51 -0.98 -26.23
C ASP A 49 31.12 -1.60 -26.42
N LYS A 50 30.61 -2.24 -25.35
CA LYS A 50 29.23 -2.71 -25.28
C LYS A 50 28.48 -1.79 -24.34
N GLY A 51 27.71 -0.86 -24.90
CA GLY A 51 26.85 0.00 -24.10
C GLY A 51 25.40 -0.47 -24.09
N VAL A 52 24.72 -0.21 -22.98
CA VAL A 52 23.29 -0.47 -22.81
C VAL A 52 22.58 0.86 -22.55
N LEU A 53 21.50 1.10 -23.28
CA LEU A 53 20.59 2.22 -23.04
C LEU A 53 19.39 1.69 -22.25
N LEU A 54 19.18 2.24 -21.06
CA LEU A 54 18.03 1.94 -20.22
C LEU A 54 16.95 3.00 -20.44
N ILE A 55 15.72 2.54 -20.69
CA ILE A 55 14.54 3.38 -20.86
C ILE A 55 13.49 2.95 -19.85
N GLU A 56 13.14 3.83 -18.93
CA GLU A 56 12.06 3.62 -17.96
C GLU A 56 10.92 4.61 -18.26
N SER A 57 9.81 4.07 -18.74
CA SER A 57 8.66 4.84 -19.19
C SER A 57 8.16 5.82 -18.12
N GLY A 58 8.06 7.11 -18.47
CA GLY A 58 7.57 8.17 -17.58
C GLY A 58 8.59 8.71 -16.56
N ILE A 59 9.81 8.17 -16.56
CA ILE A 59 10.79 8.39 -15.49
C ILE A 59 12.14 8.85 -16.02
N ARG A 60 12.84 8.01 -16.81
CA ARG A 60 14.23 8.28 -17.21
C ARG A 60 14.64 7.56 -18.49
N ILE A 61 15.74 8.05 -19.06
CA ILE A 61 16.54 7.40 -20.09
C ILE A 61 18.01 7.68 -19.75
N HIS A 62 18.90 6.69 -19.83
CA HIS A 62 20.34 6.89 -19.60
C HIS A 62 21.13 5.68 -20.05
N THR A 63 22.44 5.85 -20.24
CA THR A 63 23.34 4.70 -20.42
C THR A 63 23.64 4.08 -19.06
N THR A 64 23.71 2.74 -19.03
CA THR A 64 23.96 1.99 -17.80
C THR A 64 25.09 0.99 -18.00
N GLU A 65 25.91 0.83 -16.96
CA GLU A 65 26.99 -0.16 -16.90
C GLU A 65 26.61 -1.34 -15.99
N PHE A 66 25.58 -1.21 -15.15
CA PHE A 66 25.11 -2.29 -14.29
C PHE A 66 24.43 -3.42 -15.08
N ASP A 67 24.50 -4.64 -14.52
CA ASP A 67 23.72 -5.75 -15.04
C ASP A 67 22.30 -5.75 -14.45
N TRP A 68 21.33 -5.57 -15.35
CA TRP A 68 19.92 -5.53 -15.00
C TRP A 68 19.28 -6.92 -15.12
N PRO A 69 18.33 -7.26 -14.24
CA PRO A 69 17.62 -8.53 -14.34
C PRO A 69 16.77 -8.54 -15.62
N LYS A 70 17.09 -9.44 -16.54
CA LYS A 70 16.38 -9.59 -17.82
C LYS A 70 15.26 -10.62 -17.66
N GLY A 71 14.07 -10.33 -18.20
CA GLY A 71 12.99 -11.31 -18.28
C GLY A 71 13.44 -12.58 -19.02
N LEU A 72 13.13 -13.75 -18.47
CA LEU A 72 13.40 -15.04 -19.13
C LEU A 72 12.65 -15.16 -20.46
N ILE A 73 11.42 -14.62 -20.49
CA ILE A 73 10.55 -14.57 -21.66
C ILE A 73 10.31 -13.09 -21.97
N PRO A 74 10.71 -12.61 -23.17
CA PRO A 74 10.48 -11.22 -23.55
C PRO A 74 8.99 -10.93 -23.68
N SER A 75 8.55 -9.75 -23.23
CA SER A 75 7.19 -9.28 -23.45
C SER A 75 6.86 -9.13 -24.95
N GLY A 76 5.57 -9.15 -25.29
CA GLY A 76 5.11 -8.95 -26.67
C GLY A 76 5.59 -7.63 -27.28
N PHE A 77 5.67 -6.56 -26.47
CA PHE A 77 6.25 -5.28 -26.88
C PHE A 77 7.75 -5.39 -27.13
N ALA A 78 8.52 -6.01 -26.23
CA ALA A 78 9.95 -6.27 -26.45
C ALA A 78 10.21 -7.11 -27.70
N MET A 79 9.37 -8.10 -27.99
CA MET A 79 9.44 -8.88 -29.24
C MET A 79 9.19 -8.02 -30.48
N LYS A 80 8.21 -7.09 -30.44
CA LYS A 80 7.98 -6.12 -31.52
C LYS A 80 9.19 -5.22 -31.71
N LEU A 81 9.75 -4.66 -30.65
CA LEU A 81 10.98 -3.87 -30.72
C LEU A 81 12.13 -4.68 -31.35
N ARG A 82 12.34 -5.94 -30.93
CA ARG A 82 13.35 -6.82 -31.53
C ARG A 82 13.11 -7.05 -33.03
N LYS A 83 11.86 -7.29 -33.43
CA LYS A 83 11.51 -7.52 -34.84
C LYS A 83 11.85 -6.32 -35.72
N HIS A 84 11.61 -5.10 -35.23
CA HIS A 84 11.74 -3.89 -36.04
C HIS A 84 13.08 -3.18 -35.88
N LEU A 85 13.71 -3.19 -34.70
CA LEU A 85 14.90 -2.39 -34.40
C LEU A 85 16.21 -3.18 -34.37
N LYS A 86 16.18 -4.50 -34.18
CA LYS A 86 17.41 -5.32 -34.13
C LYS A 86 18.21 -5.19 -35.43
N SER A 87 19.53 -5.09 -35.31
CA SER A 87 20.50 -4.89 -36.41
C SER A 87 20.42 -3.54 -37.13
N ARG A 88 19.45 -2.67 -36.79
CA ARG A 88 19.41 -1.28 -37.30
C ARG A 88 20.38 -0.39 -36.55
N ARG A 89 20.83 0.66 -37.21
CA ARG A 89 21.68 1.71 -36.63
C ARG A 89 20.81 2.76 -35.97
N LEU A 90 21.27 3.30 -34.85
CA LEU A 90 20.73 4.54 -34.30
C LEU A 90 21.19 5.70 -35.19
N GLU A 91 20.26 6.34 -35.91
CA GLU A 91 20.57 7.46 -36.79
C GLU A 91 20.48 8.80 -36.05
N SER A 92 19.40 9.03 -35.31
CA SER A 92 19.19 10.26 -34.55
C SER A 92 18.51 9.99 -33.21
N ILE A 93 18.72 10.91 -32.28
CA ILE A 93 18.02 10.98 -31.00
C ILE A 93 17.80 12.45 -30.68
N GLU A 94 16.53 12.87 -30.58
CA GLU A 94 16.14 14.27 -30.46
C GLU A 94 14.97 14.42 -29.50
N GLN A 95 14.88 15.60 -28.88
CA GLN A 95 13.71 15.96 -28.09
C GLN A 95 12.63 16.48 -29.03
N LEU A 96 11.41 15.95 -28.94
CA LEU A 96 10.27 16.49 -29.67
C LEU A 96 9.70 17.69 -28.92
N GLY A 97 9.85 18.88 -29.52
CA GLY A 97 9.39 20.15 -28.97
C GLY A 97 9.95 20.48 -27.59
N MET A 98 9.11 21.06 -26.73
CA MET A 98 9.49 21.47 -25.36
C MET A 98 9.15 20.44 -24.29
N ASP A 99 8.26 19.51 -24.60
CA ASP A 99 7.85 18.47 -23.68
C ASP A 99 8.95 17.41 -23.50
N ARG A 100 8.84 16.62 -22.44
CA ARG A 100 9.80 15.53 -22.15
C ARG A 100 9.48 14.30 -22.99
N ILE A 101 9.52 14.48 -24.31
CA ILE A 101 9.29 13.47 -25.33
C ILE A 101 10.57 13.34 -26.15
N ILE A 102 11.00 12.11 -26.38
CA ILE A 102 12.19 11.80 -27.17
C ILE A 102 11.76 11.02 -28.39
N ASP A 103 12.27 11.42 -29.55
CA ASP A 103 12.27 10.59 -30.74
C ASP A 103 13.65 9.97 -30.95
N ILE A 104 13.66 8.66 -31.17
CA ILE A 104 14.86 7.87 -31.39
C ILE A 104 14.68 7.15 -32.74
N GLN A 105 15.41 7.59 -33.77
CA GLN A 105 15.31 7.04 -35.11
C GLN A 105 16.30 5.90 -35.32
N PHE A 106 15.80 4.76 -35.79
CA PHE A 106 16.60 3.61 -36.18
C PHE A 106 16.48 3.32 -37.68
N GLY A 107 17.60 3.37 -38.39
CA GLY A 107 17.65 3.27 -39.85
C GLY A 107 17.18 4.55 -40.56
N SER A 108 17.27 4.55 -41.88
CA SER A 108 17.08 5.72 -42.74
C SER A 108 16.05 5.47 -43.84
N GLY A 109 15.43 6.56 -44.34
CA GLY A 109 14.45 6.52 -45.42
C GLY A 109 13.20 5.72 -45.05
N GLU A 110 12.62 5.02 -46.02
CA GLU A 110 11.41 4.19 -45.84
C GLU A 110 11.61 3.01 -44.89
N ALA A 111 12.86 2.64 -44.61
CA ALA A 111 13.20 1.60 -43.66
C ALA A 111 13.44 2.15 -42.23
N ALA A 112 13.19 3.43 -41.99
CA ALA A 112 13.29 4.02 -40.66
C ALA A 112 12.15 3.56 -39.75
N TYR A 113 12.47 3.39 -38.47
CA TYR A 113 11.51 3.21 -37.39
C TYR A 113 11.83 4.19 -36.29
N HIS A 114 10.81 4.76 -35.68
CA HIS A 114 10.94 5.71 -34.58
C HIS A 114 10.49 5.08 -33.28
N LEU A 115 11.26 5.31 -32.22
CA LEU A 115 10.91 4.91 -30.87
C LEU A 115 10.67 6.17 -30.03
N ILE A 116 9.40 6.49 -29.84
CA ILE A 116 8.97 7.68 -29.11
C ILE A 116 8.85 7.33 -27.64
N VAL A 117 9.56 8.07 -26.79
CA VAL A 117 9.62 7.87 -25.34
C VAL A 117 9.05 9.08 -24.62
N GLU A 118 7.95 8.89 -23.91
CA GLU A 118 7.33 9.93 -23.10
C GLU A 118 7.74 9.78 -21.63
N LEU A 119 8.40 10.80 -21.07
CA LEU A 119 8.94 10.83 -19.71
C LEU A 119 8.10 11.67 -18.73
N TYR A 120 6.82 11.88 -19.03
CA TYR A 120 5.88 12.63 -18.18
C TYR A 120 4.65 11.79 -17.78
N ASP A 121 3.88 12.25 -16.79
CA ASP A 121 2.69 11.58 -16.24
C ASP A 121 2.87 10.07 -15.95
N LYS A 122 2.17 9.17 -16.64
CA LYS A 122 2.31 7.72 -16.49
C LYS A 122 3.32 7.11 -17.45
N GLY A 123 3.88 7.92 -18.36
CA GLY A 123 4.79 7.51 -19.41
C GLY A 123 4.12 6.76 -20.56
N ASN A 124 4.83 6.70 -21.68
CA ASN A 124 4.56 5.77 -22.78
C ASN A 124 5.85 5.47 -23.54
N ILE A 125 5.91 4.31 -24.19
CA ILE A 125 6.92 4.01 -25.20
C ILE A 125 6.18 3.49 -26.42
N ILE A 126 6.43 4.11 -27.55
CA ILE A 126 5.65 3.93 -28.78
C ILE A 126 6.63 3.64 -29.90
N LEU A 127 6.44 2.50 -30.57
CA LEU A 127 7.16 2.14 -31.77
C LEU A 127 6.32 2.54 -32.98
N THR A 128 6.89 3.33 -33.88
CA THR A 128 6.26 3.72 -35.15
C THR A 128 7.14 3.37 -36.35
N ASP A 129 6.54 3.36 -37.53
CA ASP A 129 7.28 3.35 -38.81
C ASP A 129 7.82 4.74 -39.17
N PHE A 130 8.36 4.88 -40.39
CA PHE A 130 8.92 6.12 -40.92
C PHE A 130 7.89 7.24 -41.13
N ASN A 131 6.60 6.91 -41.23
CA ASN A 131 5.49 7.87 -41.38
C ASN A 131 4.83 8.20 -40.03
N TYR A 132 5.44 7.77 -38.93
CA TYR A 132 4.90 7.88 -37.57
C TYR A 132 3.60 7.09 -37.35
N VAL A 133 3.33 6.04 -38.14
CA VAL A 133 2.21 5.14 -37.89
C VAL A 133 2.58 4.16 -36.76
N ILE A 134 1.74 4.10 -35.72
CA ILE A 134 2.01 3.35 -34.50
C ILE A 134 1.91 1.85 -34.78
N LEU A 135 3.02 1.13 -34.60
CA LEU A 135 3.10 -0.32 -34.75
C LEU A 135 2.85 -1.04 -33.42
N SER A 136 3.28 -0.43 -32.32
CA SER A 136 3.13 -0.97 -30.98
C SER A 136 3.31 0.13 -29.94
N LEU A 137 2.66 -0.01 -28.78
CA LEU A 137 2.75 0.94 -27.68
C LEU A 137 2.49 0.24 -26.34
N ILE A 138 3.07 0.76 -25.26
CA ILE A 138 2.85 0.21 -23.91
C ILE A 138 1.43 0.48 -23.44
N ARG A 139 0.95 1.72 -23.61
CA ARG A 139 -0.33 2.16 -23.11
C ARG A 139 -1.17 2.79 -24.21
N LYS A 140 -2.35 2.22 -24.44
CA LYS A 140 -3.41 2.85 -25.24
C LYS A 140 -4.05 3.97 -24.42
N ARG A 141 -4.32 5.11 -25.06
CA ARG A 141 -5.08 6.22 -24.47
C ARG A 141 -5.76 7.01 -25.56
N THR A 142 -6.82 7.72 -25.20
CA THR A 142 -7.38 8.79 -26.00
C THR A 142 -7.22 10.06 -25.18
N ASP A 143 -6.68 11.12 -25.78
CA ASP A 143 -6.63 12.41 -25.12
C ASP A 143 -8.05 13.03 -25.12
N ALA A 144 -8.54 13.40 -23.95
CA ALA A 144 -9.88 13.98 -23.82
C ALA A 144 -9.95 15.41 -24.37
N THR A 145 -8.82 16.09 -24.53
CA THR A 145 -8.75 17.49 -24.96
C THR A 145 -8.57 17.62 -26.47
N THR A 146 -7.76 16.75 -27.07
CA THR A 146 -7.45 16.78 -28.51
C THR A 146 -8.20 15.70 -29.31
N ASP A 147 -8.93 14.80 -28.65
CA ASP A 147 -9.55 13.59 -29.22
C ASP A 147 -8.55 12.68 -29.96
N GLU A 148 -7.25 12.85 -29.68
CA GLU A 148 -6.19 12.09 -30.32
C GLU A 148 -6.11 10.68 -29.73
N ARG A 149 -6.20 9.69 -30.62
CA ARG A 149 -6.18 8.28 -30.24
C ARG A 149 -4.79 7.68 -30.39
N PHE A 150 -4.20 7.32 -29.26
CA PHE A 150 -2.95 6.54 -29.21
C PHE A 150 -3.30 5.06 -29.24
N ALA A 151 -3.33 4.48 -30.44
CA ALA A 151 -3.59 3.07 -30.68
C ALA A 151 -2.76 2.53 -31.86
N VAL A 152 -2.69 1.21 -31.98
CA VAL A 152 -2.00 0.56 -33.12
C VAL A 152 -2.71 0.93 -34.42
N ASN A 153 -1.92 1.20 -35.47
CA ASN A 153 -2.30 1.68 -36.80
C ASN A 153 -2.79 3.14 -36.88
N GLU A 154 -2.79 3.88 -35.77
CA GLU A 154 -3.03 5.32 -35.79
C GLU A 154 -1.72 6.08 -36.03
N LYS A 155 -1.79 7.30 -36.58
CA LYS A 155 -0.61 8.17 -36.75
C LYS A 155 -0.30 8.87 -35.43
N TYR A 156 0.96 8.87 -35.00
CA TYR A 156 1.40 9.63 -33.85
C TYR A 156 1.38 11.13 -34.16
N PRO A 157 0.74 11.97 -33.32
CA PRO A 157 0.53 13.39 -33.58
C PRO A 157 1.79 14.22 -33.30
N ILE A 158 2.81 14.09 -34.14
CA ILE A 158 4.04 14.91 -34.06
C ILE A 158 3.75 16.42 -34.22
N GLU A 159 2.69 16.78 -34.94
CA GLU A 159 2.30 18.18 -35.19
C GLU A 159 1.68 18.85 -33.95
N GLY A 160 1.07 18.06 -33.06
CA GLY A 160 0.49 18.54 -31.80
C GLY A 160 1.51 18.78 -30.69
N VAL A 161 2.80 18.51 -30.95
CA VAL A 161 3.87 18.71 -29.98
C VAL A 161 4.09 20.21 -29.75
N LYS A 162 4.17 20.61 -28.47
CA LYS A 162 4.42 21.99 -28.09
C LYS A 162 5.74 22.49 -28.67
N GLN A 163 5.63 23.47 -29.55
CA GLN A 163 6.78 24.11 -30.16
C GLN A 163 7.55 24.95 -29.14
N PRO A 164 8.85 25.21 -29.37
CA PRO A 164 9.61 26.15 -28.58
C PRO A 164 8.93 27.53 -28.60
N GLU A 165 8.40 27.96 -27.46
CA GLU A 165 8.00 29.36 -27.30
C GLU A 165 9.25 30.23 -27.22
N ASP A 166 9.17 31.43 -27.82
CA ASP A 166 10.22 32.42 -27.68
C ASP A 166 10.47 32.70 -26.20
N LEU A 167 11.74 32.82 -25.83
CA LEU A 167 12.11 33.21 -24.48
C LEU A 167 11.44 34.53 -24.13
N LEU A 168 10.95 34.64 -22.90
CA LEU A 168 10.32 35.84 -22.38
C LEU A 168 11.22 37.05 -22.61
N SER A 169 10.74 38.06 -23.35
CA SER A 169 11.52 39.27 -23.58
C SER A 169 11.80 39.99 -22.27
N LEU A 170 12.91 40.70 -22.21
CA LEU A 170 13.33 41.43 -21.01
C LEU A 170 12.27 42.47 -20.59
N GLU A 171 11.58 43.06 -21.55
CA GLU A 171 10.47 44.00 -21.34
C GLU A 171 9.28 43.34 -20.64
N LYS A 172 8.80 42.20 -21.17
CA LYS A 172 7.71 41.43 -20.57
C LYS A 172 8.09 40.89 -19.19
N PHE A 173 9.34 40.46 -19.02
CA PHE A 173 9.86 40.03 -17.73
C PHE A 173 9.76 41.14 -16.67
N ILE A 174 10.20 42.36 -17.02
CA ILE A 174 10.10 43.52 -16.12
C ILE A 174 8.64 43.87 -15.82
N GLU A 175 7.75 43.82 -16.82
CA GLU A 175 6.33 44.11 -16.65
C GLU A 175 5.66 43.13 -15.67
N ILE A 176 5.94 41.84 -15.82
CA ILE A 176 5.41 40.78 -14.93
C ILE A 176 5.89 40.98 -13.49
N LEU A 177 7.16 41.35 -13.30
CA LEU A 177 7.69 41.63 -11.97
C LEU A 177 7.08 42.90 -11.34
N LYS A 178 6.75 43.92 -12.15
CA LYS A 178 6.09 45.15 -11.67
C LYS A 178 4.64 44.91 -11.27
N ASN A 179 3.95 44.00 -11.96
CA ASN A 179 2.55 43.67 -11.71
C ASN A 179 2.36 42.58 -10.64
N ALA A 180 3.45 41.99 -10.15
CA ALA A 180 3.44 40.98 -9.09
C ALA A 180 2.97 41.57 -7.75
N GLN A 181 2.29 40.75 -6.94
CA GLN A 181 1.84 41.19 -5.63
C GLN A 181 3.02 41.35 -4.65
N PRO A 182 3.00 42.34 -3.75
CA PRO A 182 3.99 42.47 -2.69
C PRO A 182 4.08 41.17 -1.86
N ASN A 183 5.29 40.71 -1.55
CA ASN A 183 5.61 39.44 -0.86
C ASN A 183 5.32 38.15 -1.63
N GLU A 184 4.99 38.20 -2.91
CA GLU A 184 4.91 37.00 -3.74
C GLU A 184 6.31 36.46 -4.08
N SER A 185 6.48 35.14 -4.03
CA SER A 185 7.77 34.52 -4.36
C SER A 185 8.04 34.64 -5.87
N ILE A 186 9.15 35.28 -6.23
CA ILE A 186 9.66 35.39 -7.62
C ILE A 186 9.65 34.04 -8.33
N LYS A 187 9.93 32.94 -7.61
CA LYS A 187 9.93 31.58 -8.14
C LYS A 187 8.54 31.11 -8.59
N LYS A 188 7.49 31.46 -7.85
CA LYS A 188 6.10 31.10 -8.20
C LYS A 188 5.63 31.84 -9.45
N ILE A 189 6.08 33.09 -9.62
CA ILE A 189 5.75 33.94 -10.76
C ILE A 189 6.48 33.43 -12.03
N LEU A 190 7.76 33.07 -11.91
CA LEU A 190 8.59 32.74 -13.08
C LEU A 190 8.51 31.27 -13.52
N ASN A 191 8.26 30.33 -12.61
CA ASN A 191 8.19 28.89 -12.97
C ASN A 191 7.17 28.57 -14.09
N PRO A 192 5.95 29.14 -14.13
CA PRO A 192 4.99 28.89 -15.21
C PRO A 192 5.41 29.51 -16.55
N LEU A 193 6.26 30.54 -16.52
CA LEU A 193 6.63 31.36 -17.68
C LEU A 193 7.93 30.91 -18.34
N LEU A 194 8.70 30.08 -17.65
CA LEU A 194 10.00 29.63 -18.11
C LEU A 194 9.93 28.14 -18.43
N PRO A 195 10.54 27.70 -19.54
CA PRO A 195 10.62 26.28 -19.87
C PRO A 195 11.65 25.52 -19.01
N PHE A 196 12.30 26.21 -18.07
CA PHE A 196 13.37 25.67 -17.25
C PHE A 196 12.85 25.19 -15.90
N GLY A 197 13.48 24.13 -15.38
CA GLY A 197 13.14 23.60 -14.06
C GLY A 197 13.50 24.59 -12.94
N SER A 198 12.82 24.42 -11.80
CA SER A 198 13.00 25.24 -10.60
C SER A 198 14.46 25.38 -10.13
N ALA A 199 15.27 24.33 -10.28
CA ALA A 199 16.69 24.34 -9.87
C ALA A 199 17.55 25.30 -10.72
N VAL A 200 17.27 25.40 -12.03
CA VAL A 200 17.95 26.34 -12.93
C VAL A 200 17.54 27.77 -12.60
N LEU A 201 16.27 27.98 -12.28
CA LEU A 201 15.78 29.28 -11.85
C LEU A 201 16.43 29.74 -10.54
N ASP A 202 16.55 28.85 -9.55
CA ASP A 202 17.24 29.15 -8.29
C ASP A 202 18.70 29.54 -8.50
N GLU A 203 19.41 28.81 -9.37
CA GLU A 203 20.79 29.11 -9.76
C GLU A 203 20.92 30.51 -10.38
N CYS A 204 20.03 30.85 -11.31
CA CYS A 204 20.02 32.16 -11.97
C CYS A 204 19.72 33.29 -10.98
N LEU A 205 18.74 33.10 -10.09
CA LEU A 205 18.39 34.09 -9.07
C LEU A 205 19.55 34.33 -8.10
N LEU A 206 20.23 33.27 -7.66
CA LEU A 206 21.40 33.38 -6.78
C LEU A 206 22.60 34.04 -7.47
N LYS A 207 22.83 33.76 -8.76
CA LYS A 207 23.84 34.49 -9.54
C LYS A 207 23.50 35.97 -9.68
N ALA A 208 22.23 36.32 -9.75
CA ALA A 208 21.74 37.70 -9.77
C ALA A 208 21.74 38.37 -8.37
N GLY A 209 22.17 37.68 -7.31
CA GLY A 209 22.18 38.22 -5.95
C GLY A 209 20.81 38.25 -5.26
N LEU A 210 19.80 37.57 -5.83
CA LEU A 210 18.45 37.47 -5.28
C LEU A 210 18.34 36.18 -4.45
N ASN A 211 18.59 36.28 -3.15
CA ASN A 211 18.42 35.16 -2.21
C ASN A 211 16.92 34.92 -1.93
N ASN A 212 16.37 33.79 -2.39
CA ASN A 212 15.06 33.31 -1.96
C ASN A 212 15.23 32.55 -0.62
N GLU A 213 15.48 33.26 0.47
CA GLU A 213 15.47 32.66 1.80
C GLU A 213 14.03 32.43 2.28
N ASN A 214 13.57 31.19 2.08
CA ASN A 214 12.71 30.52 3.04
C ASN A 214 13.16 29.06 3.09
N SER A 215 14.24 28.79 3.80
CA SER A 215 14.72 27.44 4.10
C SER A 215 15.24 27.41 5.53
N THR A 216 14.37 27.00 6.45
CA THR A 216 14.74 26.65 7.81
C THR A 216 15.83 25.57 7.79
N LEU A 217 16.99 25.90 8.39
CA LEU A 217 18.06 24.95 8.68
C LEU A 217 17.59 23.97 9.77
N GLY A 218 17.87 22.67 9.61
CA GLY A 218 17.76 21.72 10.73
C GLY A 218 16.87 20.48 10.55
N LYS A 219 16.76 19.90 9.34
CA LYS A 219 16.31 18.50 9.19
C LYS A 219 17.19 17.76 8.19
N THR A 220 18.16 17.01 8.74
CA THR A 220 18.90 15.88 8.16
C THR A 220 18.77 15.73 6.64
N PHE A 221 19.62 16.42 5.89
CA PHE A 221 19.69 16.31 4.43
C PHE A 221 20.69 15.20 4.08
N ASN A 222 20.22 14.20 3.34
CA ASN A 222 21.03 13.05 2.90
C ASN A 222 21.49 13.34 1.47
N ILE A 223 22.78 13.13 1.16
CA ILE A 223 23.40 13.37 -0.16
C ILE A 223 22.69 12.59 -1.29
N GLU A 224 21.92 11.56 -0.92
CA GLU A 224 21.21 10.63 -1.81
C GLU A 224 19.82 11.12 -2.31
N GLN A 225 19.57 12.42 -2.36
CA GLN A 225 18.21 12.96 -2.63
C GLN A 225 18.02 13.49 -4.05
N GLU A 226 19.09 13.95 -4.70
CA GLU A 226 19.04 14.58 -6.02
C GLU A 226 20.30 14.28 -6.85
N PHE A 227 20.18 14.42 -8.17
CA PHE A 227 21.30 14.42 -9.11
C PHE A 227 21.05 15.55 -10.11
N HIS A 228 22.11 16.18 -10.61
CA HIS A 228 22.01 17.28 -11.59
C HIS A 228 23.16 17.19 -12.59
N PRO A 229 22.99 17.67 -13.85
CA PRO A 229 24.06 17.66 -14.84
C PRO A 229 25.29 18.51 -14.49
N PHE A 230 25.15 19.47 -13.58
CA PHE A 230 26.24 20.30 -13.07
C PHE A 230 25.98 20.71 -11.62
N LEU A 231 27.03 21.11 -10.91
CA LEU A 231 26.92 21.61 -9.54
C LEU A 231 26.32 23.02 -9.55
N PHE A 232 25.13 23.15 -8.96
CA PHE A 232 24.50 24.44 -8.73
C PHE A 232 25.10 25.14 -7.50
N LYS A 233 25.19 26.47 -7.54
CA LYS A 233 25.72 27.33 -6.47
C LYS A 233 24.95 27.16 -5.16
N GLN A 234 23.63 26.96 -5.19
CA GLN A 234 22.84 26.65 -3.98
C GLN A 234 23.20 25.32 -3.31
N LEU A 235 23.90 24.43 -4.02
CA LEU A 235 24.28 23.10 -3.53
C LEU A 235 25.77 23.01 -3.19
N GLU A 236 26.57 24.01 -3.54
CA GLU A 236 28.03 24.01 -3.32
C GLU A 236 28.41 23.90 -1.84
N SER A 237 27.60 24.48 -0.95
CA SER A 237 27.78 24.40 0.51
C SER A 237 27.32 23.08 1.13
N LYS A 238 26.64 22.22 0.36
CA LYS A 238 26.16 20.91 0.81
C LYS A 238 27.16 19.84 0.40
N PRO A 239 27.25 18.70 1.11
CA PRO A 239 28.10 17.62 0.66
C PRO A 239 27.59 17.03 -0.67
N TYR A 240 28.50 16.88 -1.63
CA TYR A 240 28.22 16.36 -2.97
C TYR A 240 29.33 15.41 -3.43
N ILE A 241 29.04 14.62 -4.47
CA ILE A 241 29.99 13.76 -5.16
C ILE A 241 29.92 14.14 -6.65
N GLU A 242 31.08 14.44 -7.24
CA GLU A 242 31.20 14.69 -8.68
C GLU A 242 31.60 13.40 -9.40
N LEU A 243 30.94 13.11 -10.52
CA LEU A 243 31.17 11.89 -11.31
C LEU A 243 31.56 12.26 -12.75
N PRO A 244 32.38 11.43 -13.43
CA PRO A 244 32.90 11.76 -14.77
C PRO A 244 31.84 12.02 -15.85
N THR A 245 30.67 11.39 -15.73
CA THR A 245 29.58 11.53 -16.70
C THR A 245 28.24 11.66 -15.99
N PHE A 246 27.31 12.37 -16.63
CA PHE A 246 25.94 12.49 -16.15
C PHE A 246 25.25 11.14 -16.03
N ASP A 247 25.43 10.27 -17.03
CA ASP A 247 24.87 8.91 -17.02
C ASP A 247 25.31 8.12 -15.79
N ARG A 248 26.59 8.20 -15.40
CA ARG A 248 27.11 7.51 -14.20
C ARG A 248 26.47 8.03 -12.92
N ALA A 249 26.20 9.34 -12.84
CA ALA A 249 25.50 9.92 -11.69
C ALA A 249 24.04 9.45 -11.60
N VAL A 250 23.35 9.37 -12.73
CA VAL A 250 21.99 8.82 -12.80
C VAL A 250 22.00 7.35 -12.38
N ASP A 251 22.91 6.57 -12.95
CA ASP A 251 23.00 5.13 -12.74
C ASP A 251 23.26 4.79 -11.26
N GLU A 252 24.20 5.49 -10.62
CA GLU A 252 24.49 5.34 -9.19
C GLU A 252 23.30 5.76 -8.30
N PHE A 253 22.65 6.89 -8.63
CA PHE A 253 21.51 7.40 -7.86
C PHE A 253 20.33 6.42 -7.87
N PHE A 254 19.89 5.99 -9.05
CA PHE A 254 18.73 5.12 -9.16
C PHE A 254 19.04 3.69 -8.71
N SER A 255 20.28 3.21 -8.85
CA SER A 255 20.69 1.90 -8.31
C SER A 255 20.52 1.84 -6.79
N LYS A 256 20.91 2.91 -6.08
CA LYS A 256 20.68 3.06 -4.63
C LYS A 256 19.20 3.17 -4.29
N LEU A 257 18.43 3.96 -5.04
CA LEU A 257 16.99 4.11 -4.84
C LEU A 257 16.24 2.77 -5.00
N GLU A 258 16.62 1.99 -6.00
CA GLU A 258 16.06 0.67 -6.22
C GLU A 258 16.47 -0.34 -5.14
N ALA A 259 17.69 -0.25 -4.61
CA ALA A 259 18.11 -1.08 -3.48
C ALA A 259 17.24 -0.81 -2.26
N GLN A 260 17.03 0.47 -1.92
CA GLN A 260 16.12 0.89 -0.85
C GLN A 260 14.68 0.39 -1.07
N ARG A 261 14.18 0.46 -2.32
CA ARG A 261 12.84 -0.03 -2.67
C ARG A 261 12.70 -1.53 -2.47
N VAL A 262 13.69 -2.31 -2.91
CA VAL A 262 13.72 -3.77 -2.75
C VAL A 262 13.77 -4.15 -1.27
N ASP A 263 14.64 -3.52 -0.49
CA ASP A 263 14.72 -3.75 0.96
C ASP A 263 13.39 -3.42 1.66
N GLY A 264 12.73 -2.32 1.28
CA GLY A 264 11.41 -1.97 1.78
C GLY A 264 10.34 -3.02 1.46
N GLN A 265 10.37 -3.60 0.26
CA GLN A 265 9.45 -4.69 -0.13
C GLN A 265 9.72 -5.99 0.64
N ILE A 266 10.99 -6.31 0.92
CA ILE A 266 11.39 -7.47 1.73
C ILE A 266 10.82 -7.31 3.15
N VAL A 267 11.10 -6.18 3.80
CA VAL A 267 10.61 -5.86 5.16
C VAL A 267 9.08 -5.92 5.21
N GLN A 268 8.40 -5.39 4.20
CA GLN A 268 6.94 -5.43 4.14
C GLN A 268 6.39 -6.87 4.05
N LYS A 269 6.99 -7.73 3.21
CA LYS A 269 6.59 -9.14 3.10
C LYS A 269 6.81 -9.91 4.40
N GLU A 270 7.93 -9.67 5.08
CA GLU A 270 8.21 -10.26 6.40
C GLU A 270 7.17 -9.82 7.43
N ARG A 271 6.87 -8.52 7.49
CA ARG A 271 5.85 -7.97 8.39
C ARG A 271 4.48 -8.58 8.16
N ASP A 272 4.07 -8.72 6.91
CA ASP A 272 2.77 -9.31 6.55
C ASP A 272 2.69 -10.80 6.91
N ALA A 273 3.79 -11.54 6.76
CA ALA A 273 3.89 -12.93 7.17
C ALA A 273 3.76 -13.10 8.70
N LEU A 274 4.41 -12.23 9.47
CA LEU A 274 4.34 -12.22 10.93
C LEU A 274 2.96 -11.81 11.44
N LYS A 275 2.36 -10.77 10.84
CA LYS A 275 1.02 -10.29 11.21
C LYS A 275 -0.05 -11.38 11.04
N LYS A 276 0.06 -12.21 9.99
CA LYS A 276 -0.85 -13.35 9.79
C LYS A 276 -0.74 -14.37 10.92
N LEU A 277 0.48 -14.69 11.37
CA LEU A 277 0.70 -15.61 12.49
C LEU A 277 0.14 -15.04 13.81
N GLU A 278 0.36 -13.75 14.05
CA GLU A 278 -0.14 -13.06 15.24
C GLU A 278 -1.68 -13.06 15.29
N ASN A 279 -2.35 -12.79 14.16
CA ASN A 279 -3.81 -12.85 14.06
C ASN A 279 -4.34 -14.25 14.42
N VAL A 280 -3.71 -15.32 13.94
CA VAL A 280 -4.12 -16.70 14.28
C VAL A 280 -3.98 -16.96 15.79
N LYS A 281 -2.88 -16.50 16.41
CA LYS A 281 -2.68 -16.63 17.87
C LYS A 281 -3.74 -15.84 18.65
N LYS A 282 -4.03 -14.61 18.24
CA LYS A 282 -5.01 -13.74 18.89
C LYS A 282 -6.43 -14.31 18.80
N ASP A 283 -6.82 -14.82 17.64
CA ASP A 283 -8.13 -15.47 17.44
C ASP A 283 -8.27 -16.72 18.30
N HIS A 284 -7.20 -17.51 18.42
CA HIS A 284 -7.19 -18.69 19.29
C HIS A 284 -7.34 -18.30 20.76
N GLN A 285 -6.57 -17.32 21.23
CA GLN A 285 -6.65 -16.81 22.60
C GLN A 285 -8.05 -16.29 22.92
N LYS A 286 -8.63 -15.48 22.02
CA LYS A 286 -9.99 -14.94 22.20
C LYS A 286 -11.04 -16.03 22.40
N ARG A 287 -10.98 -17.10 21.59
CA ARG A 287 -11.90 -18.25 21.74
C ARG A 287 -11.74 -18.96 23.08
N LEU A 288 -10.51 -19.10 23.57
CA LEU A 288 -10.24 -19.69 24.88
C LEU A 288 -10.78 -18.81 26.01
N ASP A 289 -10.60 -17.50 25.90
CA ASP A 289 -11.10 -16.53 26.89
C ASP A 289 -12.64 -16.52 26.94
N GLU A 290 -13.30 -16.54 25.77
CA GLU A 290 -14.76 -16.67 25.67
C GLU A 290 -15.27 -17.96 26.33
N LEU A 291 -14.66 -19.12 26.03
CA LEU A 291 -15.02 -20.40 26.65
C LEU A 291 -14.78 -20.41 28.16
N LYS A 292 -13.75 -19.72 28.65
CA LYS A 292 -13.47 -19.58 30.09
C LYS A 292 -14.50 -18.67 30.77
N SER A 293 -14.89 -17.57 30.13
CA SER A 293 -15.95 -16.67 30.62
C SER A 293 -17.27 -17.43 30.76
N THR A 294 -17.68 -18.17 29.74
CA THR A 294 -18.93 -18.97 29.78
C THR A 294 -18.90 -20.00 30.92
N GLN A 295 -17.77 -20.66 31.16
CA GLN A 295 -17.64 -21.60 32.29
C GLN A 295 -17.82 -20.91 33.63
N ASN A 296 -17.19 -19.76 33.83
CA ASN A 296 -17.33 -18.99 35.06
C ASN A 296 -18.77 -18.51 35.28
N GLU A 297 -19.44 -18.07 34.20
CA GLU A 297 -20.85 -17.69 34.23
C GLU A 297 -21.77 -18.86 34.58
N ASP A 298 -21.56 -20.04 34.00
CA ASP A 298 -22.35 -21.23 34.28
C ASP A 298 -22.19 -21.68 35.75
N VAL A 299 -20.96 -21.66 36.29
CA VAL A 299 -20.70 -21.96 37.71
C VAL A 299 -21.42 -20.95 38.60
N ARG A 300 -21.31 -19.66 38.28
CA ARG A 300 -21.98 -18.59 39.04
C ARG A 300 -23.50 -18.77 39.03
N LYS A 301 -24.08 -19.11 37.87
CA LYS A 301 -25.53 -19.35 37.73
C LYS A 301 -25.96 -20.55 38.58
N ALA A 302 -25.23 -21.66 38.49
CA ALA A 302 -25.52 -22.85 39.29
C ALA A 302 -25.48 -22.55 40.80
N TYR A 303 -24.43 -21.88 41.26
CA TYR A 303 -24.28 -21.47 42.64
C TYR A 303 -25.42 -20.57 43.13
N LEU A 304 -25.82 -19.57 42.33
CA LEU A 304 -26.92 -18.68 42.67
C LEU A 304 -28.29 -19.39 42.72
N ILE A 305 -28.49 -20.45 41.93
CA ILE A 305 -29.69 -21.28 42.03
C ILE A 305 -29.67 -22.12 43.33
N GLU A 306 -28.53 -22.72 43.68
CA GLU A 306 -28.40 -23.54 44.89
C GLU A 306 -28.64 -22.72 46.16
N ILE A 307 -28.06 -21.53 46.25
CA ILE A 307 -28.18 -20.68 47.44
C ILE A 307 -29.58 -20.05 47.59
N ASN A 308 -30.32 -19.93 46.49
CA ASN A 308 -31.69 -19.41 46.46
C ASN A 308 -32.74 -20.51 46.20
N ALA A 309 -32.43 -21.79 46.48
CA ALA A 309 -33.26 -22.91 46.07
C ALA A 309 -34.73 -22.80 46.52
N ASP A 310 -34.98 -22.31 47.73
CA ASP A 310 -36.33 -22.11 48.26
C ASP A 310 -37.11 -21.03 47.52
N LEU A 311 -36.44 -19.92 47.17
CA LEU A 311 -37.02 -18.82 46.41
C LEU A 311 -37.34 -19.28 44.97
N VAL A 312 -36.40 -19.97 44.33
CA VAL A 312 -36.59 -20.54 42.98
C VAL A 312 -37.75 -21.52 42.97
N THR A 313 -37.79 -22.44 43.93
CA THR A 313 -38.86 -23.46 44.04
C THR A 313 -40.23 -22.81 44.23
N ARG A 314 -40.35 -21.81 45.12
CA ARG A 314 -41.61 -21.06 45.30
C ARG A 314 -42.04 -20.33 44.03
N ALA A 315 -41.11 -19.67 43.34
CA ALA A 315 -41.39 -18.95 42.11
C ALA A 315 -41.90 -19.90 41.00
N MET A 316 -41.23 -21.04 40.81
CA MET A 316 -41.63 -22.06 39.85
C MET A 316 -42.99 -22.67 40.18
N ALA A 317 -43.25 -22.98 41.46
CA ALA A 317 -44.52 -23.53 41.91
C ALA A 317 -45.69 -22.56 41.68
N ALA A 318 -45.49 -21.25 41.93
CA ALA A 318 -46.49 -20.23 41.67
C ALA A 318 -46.89 -20.18 40.19
N ILE A 319 -45.90 -20.15 39.28
CA ILE A 319 -46.15 -20.14 37.83
C ILE A 319 -46.78 -21.46 37.38
N ASN A 320 -46.28 -22.61 37.82
CA ASN A 320 -46.83 -23.92 37.45
C ASN A 320 -48.26 -24.11 37.94
N THR A 321 -48.63 -23.53 39.09
CA THR A 321 -50.01 -23.54 39.60
C THR A 321 -50.93 -22.68 38.72
N ALA A 322 -50.48 -21.50 38.31
CA ALA A 322 -51.24 -20.64 37.41
C ALA A 322 -51.47 -21.30 36.03
N VAL A 323 -50.43 -21.97 35.49
CA VAL A 323 -50.53 -22.77 34.26
C VAL A 323 -51.49 -23.96 34.44
N ALA A 324 -51.43 -24.66 35.58
CA ALA A 324 -52.33 -25.78 35.88
C ALA A 324 -53.81 -25.36 35.97
N ASN A 325 -54.05 -24.12 36.41
CA ASN A 325 -55.38 -23.49 36.43
C ASN A 325 -55.85 -22.96 35.07
N GLN A 326 -55.11 -23.26 33.99
CA GLN A 326 -55.45 -22.86 32.61
C GLN A 326 -55.51 -21.33 32.39
N MET A 327 -54.78 -20.55 33.19
CA MET A 327 -54.65 -19.11 32.98
C MET A 327 -53.90 -18.80 31.68
N SER A 328 -54.32 -17.75 30.99
CA SER A 328 -53.64 -17.32 29.76
C SER A 328 -52.30 -16.64 30.08
N TRP A 329 -51.35 -16.64 29.13
CA TRP A 329 -50.02 -16.06 29.37
C TRP A 329 -50.06 -14.58 29.79
N PRO A 330 -50.89 -13.72 29.17
CA PRO A 330 -51.03 -12.33 29.61
C PRO A 330 -51.59 -12.21 31.05
N GLU A 331 -52.52 -13.06 31.45
CA GLU A 331 -53.08 -13.06 32.81
C GLU A 331 -52.03 -13.46 33.86
N ILE A 332 -51.14 -14.39 33.53
CA ILE A 332 -50.04 -14.80 34.42
C ILE A 332 -49.03 -13.66 34.58
N GLU A 333 -48.71 -12.94 33.49
CA GLU A 333 -47.81 -11.78 33.55
C GLU A 333 -48.40 -10.65 34.40
N GLU A 334 -49.69 -10.34 34.21
CA GLU A 334 -50.42 -9.34 35.00
C GLU A 334 -50.46 -9.71 36.50
N LEU A 335 -50.77 -10.96 36.83
CA LEU A 335 -50.77 -11.44 38.21
C LEU A 335 -49.40 -11.32 38.88
N VAL A 336 -48.33 -11.62 38.14
CA VAL A 336 -46.95 -11.48 38.64
C VAL A 336 -46.59 -10.00 38.86
N ASP A 337 -47.04 -9.10 37.99
CA ASP A 337 -46.77 -7.67 38.13
C ASP A 337 -47.56 -7.04 39.29
N ASP A 338 -48.80 -7.44 39.52
CA ASP A 338 -49.59 -7.06 40.69
C ASP A 338 -48.95 -7.55 42.00
N ALA A 339 -48.45 -8.79 42.01
CA ALA A 339 -47.74 -9.36 43.15
C ALA A 339 -46.40 -8.63 43.42
N LYS A 340 -45.70 -8.18 42.37
CA LYS A 340 -44.50 -7.33 42.50
C LYS A 340 -44.83 -5.99 43.13
N GLN A 341 -45.91 -5.34 42.70
CA GLN A 341 -46.36 -4.05 43.24
C GLN A 341 -46.80 -4.17 44.71
N SER A 342 -47.41 -5.31 45.06
CA SER A 342 -47.80 -5.65 46.43
C SER A 342 -46.61 -6.00 47.34
N GLY A 343 -45.38 -6.04 46.80
CA GLY A 343 -44.15 -6.24 47.56
C GLY A 343 -43.79 -7.71 47.82
N ASP A 344 -44.41 -8.67 47.12
CA ASP A 344 -44.10 -10.09 47.32
C ASP A 344 -42.63 -10.39 46.96
N PRO A 345 -41.83 -10.98 47.87
CA PRO A 345 -40.41 -11.22 47.64
C PRO A 345 -40.13 -12.24 46.52
N THR A 346 -41.08 -13.14 46.24
CA THR A 346 -40.97 -14.15 45.18
C THR A 346 -41.25 -13.53 43.82
N ALA A 347 -42.32 -12.75 43.70
CA ALA A 347 -42.70 -12.04 42.50
C ALA A 347 -41.63 -11.02 42.08
N ARG A 348 -41.01 -10.33 43.04
CA ARG A 348 -39.89 -9.39 42.79
C ARG A 348 -38.63 -10.08 42.24
N ALA A 349 -38.44 -11.37 42.50
CA ALA A 349 -37.36 -12.14 41.91
C ALA A 349 -37.64 -12.56 40.47
N ILE A 350 -38.90 -12.52 40.02
CA ILE A 350 -39.27 -12.86 38.64
C ILE A 350 -38.97 -11.67 37.73
N HIS A 351 -38.01 -11.83 36.83
CA HIS A 351 -37.68 -10.79 35.85
C HIS A 351 -38.58 -10.86 34.62
N SER A 352 -38.68 -12.05 34.01
CA SER A 352 -39.51 -12.28 32.83
C SER A 352 -39.84 -13.76 32.68
N ILE A 353 -40.93 -14.04 31.96
CA ILE A 353 -41.39 -15.40 31.68
C ILE A 353 -41.23 -15.66 30.18
N LYS A 354 -40.66 -16.81 29.81
CA LYS A 354 -40.39 -17.22 28.43
C LYS A 354 -41.18 -18.49 28.13
N PHE A 355 -42.47 -18.33 27.88
CA PHE A 355 -43.41 -19.45 27.72
C PHE A 355 -43.11 -20.29 26.47
N ASP A 356 -42.54 -19.70 25.43
CA ASP A 356 -42.13 -20.36 24.18
C ASP A 356 -41.13 -21.49 24.39
N ILE A 357 -40.28 -21.36 25.40
CA ILE A 357 -39.30 -22.37 25.78
C ILE A 357 -39.56 -22.97 27.17
N ASN A 358 -40.66 -22.63 27.82
CA ASN A 358 -41.00 -23.06 29.19
C ASN A 358 -39.92 -22.67 30.24
N HIS A 359 -39.34 -21.47 30.13
CA HIS A 359 -38.34 -20.96 31.09
C HIS A 359 -38.84 -19.74 31.85
N LEU A 360 -38.38 -19.61 33.08
CA LEU A 360 -38.58 -18.47 33.97
C LEU A 360 -37.24 -17.77 34.20
N THR A 361 -37.15 -16.49 33.87
CA THR A 361 -35.93 -15.70 34.15
C THR A 361 -36.04 -15.10 35.54
N LEU A 362 -35.18 -15.54 36.45
CA LEU A 362 -35.09 -15.05 37.82
C LEU A 362 -33.91 -14.10 38.00
N LEU A 363 -34.11 -13.08 38.83
CA LEU A 363 -33.08 -12.17 39.28
C LEU A 363 -32.57 -12.65 40.64
N LEU A 364 -31.49 -13.44 40.63
CA LEU A 364 -30.92 -14.08 41.83
C LEU A 364 -29.67 -13.35 42.30
N ARG A 365 -29.53 -13.20 43.62
CA ARG A 365 -28.37 -12.57 44.27
C ARG A 365 -27.81 -13.50 45.33
N ASP A 366 -26.55 -13.31 45.68
CA ASP A 366 -25.95 -14.01 46.82
C ASP A 366 -26.43 -13.33 48.12
N PRO A 367 -27.17 -14.02 49.01
CA PRO A 367 -27.63 -13.46 50.27
C PRO A 367 -26.52 -13.26 51.31
N PHE A 368 -25.37 -13.91 51.13
CA PHE A 368 -24.25 -13.93 52.08
C PHE A 368 -23.01 -13.18 51.55
N GLY A 369 -23.06 -12.68 50.32
CA GLY A 369 -22.00 -11.86 49.74
C GLY A 369 -21.89 -10.55 50.52
N ASP A 370 -20.85 -10.43 51.35
CA ASP A 370 -20.51 -9.14 51.93
C ASP A 370 -20.03 -8.22 50.81
N GLY A 371 -20.46 -6.96 50.83
CA GLY A 371 -20.04 -5.99 49.81
C GLY A 371 -18.56 -5.59 49.90
N SER A 372 -17.71 -6.35 50.61
CA SER A 372 -16.30 -6.06 50.84
C SER A 372 -15.34 -6.80 49.90
N ASP A 373 -15.79 -7.79 49.13
CA ASP A 373 -14.96 -8.42 48.11
C ASP A 373 -14.71 -7.46 46.92
N ILE A 374 -13.42 -7.13 46.73
CA ILE A 374 -12.90 -6.13 45.78
C ILE A 374 -13.17 -6.50 44.30
N GLU A 375 -13.68 -7.70 44.01
CA GLU A 375 -14.17 -8.07 42.68
C GLU A 375 -15.57 -7.48 42.43
N LYS A 376 -15.60 -6.38 41.68
CA LYS A 376 -16.72 -5.47 41.36
C LYS A 376 -18.08 -6.06 40.93
N ASN A 377 -18.30 -7.38 40.95
CA ASN A 377 -19.55 -8.00 40.50
C ASN A 377 -20.04 -9.18 41.37
N ALA A 378 -19.39 -9.56 42.47
CA ALA A 378 -19.77 -10.74 43.26
C ALA A 378 -21.18 -10.64 43.89
N GLY A 379 -21.52 -9.48 44.47
CA GLY A 379 -22.84 -9.23 45.08
C GLY A 379 -23.94 -8.76 44.11
N ALA A 380 -23.64 -8.58 42.82
CA ALA A 380 -24.63 -8.09 41.85
C ALA A 380 -25.65 -9.17 41.49
N PRO A 381 -26.96 -8.82 41.42
CA PRO A 381 -27.97 -9.78 41.01
C PRO A 381 -27.77 -10.21 39.55
N ALA A 382 -27.85 -11.51 39.30
CA ALA A 382 -27.73 -12.11 37.97
C ALA A 382 -29.10 -12.54 37.45
N LYS A 383 -29.34 -12.35 36.14
CA LYS A 383 -30.51 -12.89 35.45
C LYS A 383 -30.21 -14.33 35.05
N ILE A 384 -31.03 -15.26 35.52
CA ILE A 384 -30.80 -16.69 35.37
C ILE A 384 -32.08 -17.34 34.87
N ASP A 385 -31.98 -18.06 33.76
CA ASP A 385 -33.09 -18.83 33.21
C ASP A 385 -33.22 -20.17 33.95
N VAL A 386 -34.44 -20.49 34.36
CA VAL A 386 -34.79 -21.71 35.10
C VAL A 386 -35.92 -22.41 34.35
N ASP A 387 -35.75 -23.69 34.02
CA ASP A 387 -36.74 -24.50 33.34
C ASP A 387 -37.85 -24.91 34.31
N LEU A 388 -39.10 -24.55 34.00
CA LEU A 388 -40.28 -24.78 34.83
C LEU A 388 -40.63 -26.26 35.01
N SER A 389 -40.14 -27.13 34.11
CA SER A 389 -40.37 -28.59 34.18
C SER A 389 -39.43 -29.32 35.14
N LEU A 390 -38.41 -28.63 35.65
CA LEU A 390 -37.36 -29.22 36.49
C LEU A 390 -37.48 -28.74 37.95
N THR A 391 -36.71 -29.33 38.85
CA THR A 391 -36.53 -28.78 40.20
C THR A 391 -35.44 -27.71 40.22
N ALA A 392 -35.37 -26.88 41.27
CA ALA A 392 -34.27 -25.92 41.44
C ALA A 392 -32.90 -26.60 41.39
N PHE A 393 -32.72 -27.73 42.08
CA PHE A 393 -31.49 -28.53 42.03
C PHE A 393 -31.19 -29.11 40.64
N ALA A 394 -32.21 -29.57 39.90
CA ALA A 394 -32.02 -30.06 38.54
C ALA A 394 -31.63 -28.94 37.56
N ASN A 395 -32.14 -27.72 37.76
CA ASN A 395 -31.70 -26.53 37.02
C ASN A 395 -30.25 -26.15 37.35
N ALA A 396 -29.85 -26.13 38.62
CA ALA A 396 -28.45 -25.91 39.00
C ALA A 396 -27.52 -26.96 38.39
N LYS A 397 -27.91 -28.24 38.46
CA LYS A 397 -27.16 -29.34 37.83
C LYS A 397 -27.00 -29.15 36.32
N ARG A 398 -28.03 -28.67 35.61
CA ARG A 398 -27.96 -28.38 34.17
C ARG A 398 -26.86 -27.36 33.84
N TYR A 399 -26.71 -26.30 34.64
CA TYR A 399 -25.61 -25.34 34.47
C TYR A 399 -24.23 -25.95 34.80
N PHE A 400 -24.12 -26.83 35.81
CA PHE A 400 -22.88 -27.58 36.04
C PHE A 400 -22.54 -28.53 34.88
N ASP A 401 -23.54 -29.17 34.28
CA ASP A 401 -23.37 -29.99 33.08
C ASP A 401 -22.95 -29.15 31.87
N HIS A 402 -23.51 -27.94 31.70
CA HIS A 402 -23.05 -26.98 30.69
C HIS A 402 -21.59 -26.58 30.91
N LYS A 403 -21.17 -26.29 32.15
CA LYS A 403 -19.76 -26.03 32.47
C LYS A 403 -18.86 -27.22 32.10
N LYS A 404 -19.29 -28.45 32.38
CA LYS A 404 -18.54 -29.65 32.00
C LYS A 404 -18.39 -29.77 30.48
N GLN A 405 -19.44 -29.51 29.72
CA GLN A 405 -19.39 -29.50 28.25
C GLN A 405 -18.49 -28.38 27.73
N SER A 406 -18.58 -27.16 28.27
CA SER A 406 -17.74 -26.02 27.91
C SER A 406 -16.26 -26.26 28.23
N SER A 407 -15.95 -26.93 29.35
CA SER A 407 -14.60 -27.37 29.71
C SER A 407 -14.04 -28.40 28.73
N GLN A 408 -14.85 -29.39 28.32
CA GLN A 408 -14.45 -30.35 27.28
C GLN A 408 -14.22 -29.66 25.92
N LYS A 409 -15.07 -28.67 25.56
CA LYS A 409 -14.86 -27.84 24.37
C LYS A 409 -13.57 -27.04 24.46
N GLN A 410 -13.23 -26.49 25.63
CA GLN A 410 -11.99 -25.76 25.86
C GLN A 410 -10.77 -26.67 25.64
N MET A 411 -10.77 -27.89 26.22
CA MET A 411 -9.69 -28.86 26.03
C MET A 411 -9.48 -29.21 24.55
N ARG A 412 -10.56 -29.54 23.83
CA ARG A 412 -10.50 -29.81 22.38
C ARG A 412 -10.02 -28.59 21.58
N THR A 413 -10.44 -27.39 21.98
CA THR A 413 -10.03 -26.13 21.33
C THR A 413 -8.55 -25.87 21.54
N LEU A 414 -8.01 -26.16 22.72
CA LEU A 414 -6.59 -26.04 23.05
C LEU A 414 -5.75 -26.99 22.17
N GLU A 415 -6.09 -28.27 22.12
CA GLU A 415 -5.39 -29.26 21.29
C GLU A 415 -5.44 -28.92 19.79
N ALA A 416 -6.61 -28.50 19.29
CA ALA A 416 -6.77 -28.07 17.91
C ALA A 416 -6.00 -26.77 17.62
N GLY A 417 -5.97 -25.84 18.59
CA GLY A 417 -5.27 -24.58 18.52
C GLY A 417 -3.76 -24.73 18.45
N GLU A 418 -3.19 -25.60 19.28
CA GLU A 418 -1.75 -25.92 19.22
C GLU A 418 -1.34 -26.45 17.85
N LYS A 419 -2.12 -27.38 17.28
CA LYS A 419 -1.89 -27.90 15.93
C LYS A 419 -2.01 -26.81 14.87
N ALA A 420 -3.00 -25.94 14.97
CA ALA A 420 -3.21 -24.84 14.04
C ALA A 420 -2.08 -23.80 14.11
N ILE A 421 -1.66 -23.40 15.32
CA ILE A 421 -0.55 -22.46 15.54
C ILE A 421 0.77 -23.06 15.05
N LYS A 422 1.03 -24.36 15.31
CA LYS A 422 2.22 -25.05 14.82
C LYS A 422 2.26 -25.11 13.29
N SER A 423 1.13 -25.41 12.65
CA SER A 423 1.00 -25.40 11.19
C SER A 423 1.21 -23.99 10.61
N ALA A 424 0.56 -22.97 11.20
CA ALA A 424 0.71 -21.58 10.80
C ALA A 424 2.16 -21.10 10.97
N SER A 425 2.81 -21.43 12.09
CA SER A 425 4.21 -21.10 12.36
C SER A 425 5.15 -21.75 11.35
N LYS A 426 4.93 -23.03 11.01
CA LYS A 426 5.71 -23.72 9.98
C LYS A 426 5.59 -23.00 8.63
N LYS A 427 4.36 -22.69 8.21
CA LYS A 427 4.09 -21.99 6.95
C LYS A 427 4.70 -20.58 6.92
N THR A 428 4.64 -19.85 8.04
CA THR A 428 5.30 -18.55 8.17
C THR A 428 6.81 -18.67 8.08
N ASN A 429 7.44 -19.65 8.74
CA ASN A 429 8.88 -19.86 8.67
C ASN A 429 9.34 -20.26 7.25
N GLU A 430 8.58 -21.08 6.54
CA GLU A 430 8.85 -21.41 5.13
C GLU A 430 8.79 -20.15 4.25
N LEU A 431 7.80 -19.29 4.46
CA LEU A 431 7.67 -18.02 3.73
C LEU A 431 8.82 -17.05 4.05
N LEU A 432 9.24 -16.97 5.32
CA LEU A 432 10.37 -16.12 5.72
C LEU A 432 11.69 -16.61 5.09
N LYS A 433 11.94 -17.93 5.08
CA LYS A 433 13.10 -18.52 4.38
C LYS A 433 13.08 -18.23 2.88
N GLU A 434 11.91 -18.26 2.26
CA GLU A 434 11.77 -17.91 0.85
C GLU A 434 12.08 -16.44 0.59
N VAL A 435 11.56 -15.54 1.44
CA VAL A 435 11.84 -14.10 1.36
C VAL A 435 13.32 -13.82 1.56
N GLU A 436 13.96 -14.47 2.54
CA GLU A 436 15.40 -14.36 2.80
C GLU A 436 16.22 -14.84 1.60
N ARG A 437 15.88 -16.01 1.03
CA ARG A 437 16.54 -16.53 -0.18
C ARG A 437 16.44 -15.56 -1.35
N VAL A 438 15.25 -15.02 -1.59
CA VAL A 438 15.05 -14.02 -2.65
C VAL A 438 15.86 -12.76 -2.36
N ALA A 439 15.88 -12.28 -1.11
CA ALA A 439 16.68 -11.14 -0.70
C ALA A 439 18.17 -11.34 -0.97
N THR A 440 18.74 -12.49 -0.58
CA THR A 440 20.15 -12.82 -0.83
C THR A 440 20.46 -12.85 -2.32
N VAL A 441 19.60 -13.46 -3.13
CA VAL A 441 19.78 -13.50 -4.60
C VAL A 441 19.73 -12.11 -5.20
N THR A 442 18.76 -11.28 -4.79
CA THR A 442 18.62 -9.91 -5.32
C THR A 442 19.80 -9.03 -4.91
N LYS A 443 20.32 -9.18 -3.68
CA LYS A 443 21.51 -8.45 -3.20
C LYS A 443 22.77 -8.90 -3.92
N ALA A 444 22.99 -10.20 -4.09
CA ALA A 444 24.17 -10.73 -4.77
C ALA A 444 24.27 -10.30 -6.25
N ARG A 445 23.14 -10.18 -6.95
CA ARG A 445 23.11 -9.71 -8.36
C ARG A 445 23.55 -8.25 -8.53
N LYS A 446 23.45 -7.42 -7.49
CA LYS A 446 23.83 -6.00 -7.57
C LYS A 446 25.34 -5.75 -7.36
N VAL A 447 26.10 -6.76 -6.96
CA VAL A 447 27.50 -6.61 -6.52
C VAL A 447 28.52 -6.90 -7.63
N PHE A 448 28.10 -7.32 -8.83
CA PHE A 448 29.05 -7.56 -9.91
C PHE A 448 29.31 -6.28 -10.71
N TRP A 449 30.46 -5.69 -10.35
CA TRP A 449 31.22 -4.60 -10.97
C TRP A 449 31.63 -4.87 -12.41
#